data_AF-A0A2M6GE48-F1
#
_entry.id   AF-A0A2M6GE48-F1
#
_cell.length_a   1.000
_cell.length_b   1.000
_cell.length_c   1.000
_cell.angle_alpha   90.00
_cell.angle_beta   90.00
_cell.angle_gamma   90.00
#
_symmetry.space_group_name_H-M   'P 1'
#
loop_
_entity.id
_entity.type
_entity.pdbx_description
1 polymer ?
#
loop_
_entity_poly.entity_id
_entity_poly.type
_entity_poly.pdbx_seq_one_letter_code
_entity_poly.pdbx_strand_id
1 'polypeptide(L)' 'MFLSSCQKHKNTAEKALFAATDSTQTNVSFVNKLQEKDNFGILDYLYFYNGAGVAAGDVNNDGLTDL' A
#
# COMPACT_ATOMS: atom_id res chain seq x y z
N MET A 1 -22.80 -39.15 26.05
CA MET A 1 -23.04 -37.90 25.30
C MET A 1 -21.75 -37.11 25.33
N PHE A 2 -20.89 -37.31 24.33
CA PHE A 2 -19.56 -36.70 24.27
C PHE A 2 -19.66 -35.32 23.64
N LEU A 3 -19.41 -34.26 24.42
CA LEU A 3 -19.33 -32.89 23.94
C LEU A 3 -17.91 -32.65 23.42
N SER A 4 -17.68 -32.90 22.13
CA SER A 4 -16.42 -32.52 21.47
C SER A 4 -16.40 -31.00 21.29
N SER A 5 -15.54 -30.35 22.08
CA SER A 5 -15.22 -28.93 22.01
C SER A 5 -14.64 -28.55 20.64
N CYS A 6 -14.94 -27.33 20.19
CA CYS A 6 -14.34 -26.70 19.03
C CYS A 6 -12.81 -26.65 19.22
N GLN A 7 -12.05 -27.39 18.40
CA GLN A 7 -10.62 -27.14 18.29
C GLN A 7 -10.47 -25.81 17.57
N LYS A 8 -9.91 -24.80 18.23
CA LYS A 8 -9.42 -23.61 17.53
C LYS A 8 -8.45 -24.14 16.49
N HIS A 9 -8.87 -24.16 15.22
CA HIS A 9 -7.95 -24.25 14.11
C HIS A 9 -6.92 -23.18 14.39
N LYS A 10 -5.67 -23.58 14.59
CA LYS A 10 -4.57 -22.63 14.50
C LYS A 10 -4.68 -22.10 13.08
N ASN A 11 -5.31 -20.94 12.93
CA ASN A 11 -5.05 -20.07 11.82
C ASN A 11 -3.56 -19.80 11.96
N THR A 12 -2.75 -20.62 11.31
CA THR A 12 -1.40 -20.26 10.92
C THR A 12 -1.62 -18.98 10.14
N ALA A 13 -1.52 -17.83 10.82
CA ALA A 13 -1.66 -16.54 10.18
C ALA A 13 -0.69 -16.60 9.02
N GLU A 14 -1.21 -16.61 7.80
CA GLU A 14 -0.36 -16.69 6.62
C GLU A 14 0.66 -15.56 6.73
N LYS A 15 1.93 -15.89 6.48
CA LYS A 15 3.01 -14.93 6.60
C LYS A 15 2.65 -13.73 5.71
N ALA A 16 2.57 -12.55 6.30
CA ALA A 16 2.28 -11.34 5.55
C ALA A 16 3.31 -11.20 4.41
N LEU A 17 2.81 -10.98 3.20
CA LEU A 17 3.66 -10.76 2.02
C LEU A 17 4.39 -9.42 2.09
N PHE A 18 3.87 -8.49 2.89
CA PHE A 18 4.40 -7.14 3.04
C PHE A 18 4.60 -6.80 4.51
N ALA A 19 5.65 -6.04 4.78
CA ALA A 19 5.90 -5.40 6.06
C ALA A 19 5.94 -3.89 5.84
N ALA A 20 5.35 -3.13 6.76
CA ALA A 20 5.49 -1.68 6.75
C ALA A 20 6.95 -1.29 7.05
N THR A 21 7.48 -0.34 6.30
CA THR A 21 8.82 0.22 6.49
C THR A 21 8.72 1.70 6.82
N ASP A 22 9.66 2.20 7.61
CA ASP A 22 9.73 3.62 7.94
C ASP A 22 10.38 4.41 6.78
N SER A 23 9.91 5.63 6.51
CA SER A 23 10.46 6.46 5.43
C SER A 23 11.94 6.82 5.64
N THR A 24 12.42 6.83 6.88
CA THR A 24 13.85 7.00 7.20
C THR A 24 14.71 5.83 6.74
N GLN A 25 14.12 4.64 6.55
CA GLN A 25 14.83 3.47 6.04
C GLN A 25 14.84 3.43 4.51
N THR A 26 13.78 3.90 3.87
CA THR A 26 13.61 3.84 2.41
C THR A 26 14.04 5.13 1.70
N ASN A 27 14.15 6.24 2.43
CA ASN A 27 14.30 7.61 1.90
C ASN A 27 13.15 8.06 0.98
N VAL A 28 12.03 7.34 0.94
CA VAL A 28 10.83 7.73 0.17
C VAL A 28 10.05 8.77 0.97
N SER A 29 10.07 10.02 0.49
CA SER A 29 9.37 11.16 1.12
C SER A 29 8.17 11.68 0.34
N PHE A 30 7.95 11.17 -0.88
CA PHE A 30 6.83 11.58 -1.72
C PHE A 30 5.48 11.23 -1.07
N VAL A 31 4.55 12.19 -1.14
CA VAL A 31 3.15 12.00 -0.73
C VAL A 31 2.25 12.66 -1.76
N ASN A 32 1.34 11.88 -2.36
CA ASN A 32 0.25 12.43 -3.16
C ASN A 32 -0.83 13.04 -2.25
N LYS A 33 -0.54 14.21 -1.68
CA LYS A 33 -1.46 14.93 -0.79
C LYS A 33 -2.44 15.76 -1.63
N LEU A 34 -3.68 15.31 -1.70
CA LEU A 34 -4.76 16.08 -2.30
C LEU A 34 -5.04 17.33 -1.45
N GLN A 35 -5.21 18.47 -2.11
CA GLN A 35 -5.60 19.73 -1.47
C GLN A 35 -7.11 19.87 -1.63
N GLU A 36 -7.83 19.84 -0.51
CA GLU A 36 -9.28 20.08 -0.54
C GLU A 36 -9.55 21.50 -1.02
N LYS A 37 -10.41 21.61 -2.03
CA LYS A 37 -10.93 22.87 -2.55
C LYS A 37 -12.43 22.69 -2.72
N ASP A 38 -13.21 23.69 -2.34
CA ASP A 38 -14.68 23.62 -2.36
C ASP A 38 -15.27 23.40 -3.77
N ASN A 39 -14.46 23.57 -4.82
CA ASN A 39 -14.90 23.64 -6.22
C ASN A 39 -14.06 22.75 -7.15
N PHE A 40 -13.29 21.80 -6.61
CA PHE A 40 -12.44 20.95 -7.45
C PHE A 40 -12.32 19.54 -6.88
N GLY A 41 -13.15 18.62 -7.39
CA GLY A 41 -13.20 17.22 -7.00
C GLY A 41 -13.51 16.27 -8.16
N ILE A 42 -14.02 15.08 -7.86
CA ILE A 42 -14.31 14.03 -8.89
C ILE A 42 -15.31 14.48 -9.95
N LEU A 43 -16.24 15.37 -9.60
CA LEU A 43 -17.25 15.89 -10.52
C LEU A 43 -16.64 16.83 -11.57
N ASP A 44 -15.53 17.50 -11.24
CA ASP A 44 -14.81 18.40 -12.14
C ASP A 44 -13.77 17.66 -12.98
N TYR A 45 -13.17 16.61 -12.40
CA TYR A 45 -12.19 15.77 -13.06
C TYR A 45 -12.28 14.34 -12.53
N LEU A 46 -12.72 13.41 -13.39
CA LEU A 46 -12.94 12.01 -13.03
C LEU A 46 -11.70 11.34 -12.43
N TYR A 47 -10.50 11.81 -12.78
CA TYR A 47 -9.23 11.26 -12.31
C TYR A 47 -8.63 12.01 -11.11
N PHE A 48 -9.38 12.91 -10.47
CA PHE A 48 -8.90 13.71 -9.33
C PHE A 48 -8.35 12.85 -8.18
N TYR A 49 -8.98 11.70 -7.92
CA TYR A 49 -8.58 10.77 -6.85
C TYR A 49 -7.69 9.62 -7.32
N ASN A 50 -7.38 9.52 -8.62
CA ASN A 50 -6.48 8.48 -9.12
C ASN A 50 -5.05 8.68 -8.60
N GLY A 51 -4.72 9.92 -8.23
CA GLY A 51 -3.43 10.30 -7.66
C GLY A 51 -2.27 10.21 -8.66
N ALA A 52 -1.14 10.80 -8.27
CA ALA A 52 0.15 10.52 -8.91
C ALA A 52 0.76 9.31 -8.18
N GLY A 53 0.71 8.14 -8.80
CA GLY A 53 1.42 6.95 -8.30
C GLY A 53 2.91 7.07 -8.55
N VAL A 54 3.72 6.51 -7.65
CA VAL A 54 5.15 6.24 -7.87
C VAL A 54 5.30 4.73 -8.00
N ALA A 55 6.07 4.29 -8.99
CA ALA A 55 6.41 2.88 -9.16
C ALA A 55 7.89 2.69 -8.78
N ALA A 56 8.25 1.51 -8.30
CA ALA A 56 9.63 1.19 -7.99
C ALA A 56 10.00 -0.10 -8.73
N GLY A 57 11.16 -0.12 -9.39
CA GLY A 57 11.64 -1.28 -10.13
C GLY A 57 12.97 -1.02 -10.80
N ASP A 58 13.67 -2.07 -11.20
CA ASP A 58 14.92 -1.95 -11.95
C ASP A 58 14.58 -1.76 -13.45
N VAL A 59 14.56 -0.49 -13.89
CA VAL A 59 14.15 -0.10 -15.24
C VAL A 59 15.34 -0.15 -16.21
N ASN A 60 16.53 0.17 -15.73
CA ASN A 60 17.74 0.20 -16.55
C ASN A 60 18.55 -1.11 -16.51
N ASN A 61 18.13 -2.09 -15.69
CA ASN A 61 18.72 -3.40 -15.50
C ASN A 61 20.16 -3.36 -14.93
N ASP A 62 20.42 -2.44 -13.99
CA ASP A 62 21.69 -2.32 -13.27
C ASP A 62 21.71 -3.05 -11.92
N GLY A 63 20.59 -3.67 -11.54
CA GLY A 63 20.41 -4.39 -10.29
C GLY A 63 20.05 -3.49 -9.10
N LEU A 64 19.87 -2.19 -9.31
CA LEU A 64 19.35 -1.24 -8.33
C LEU A 64 17.86 -0.98 -8.60
N THR A 65 17.13 -0.61 -7.55
CA THR A 65 15.72 -0.22 -7.69
C THR A 65 15.64 1.26 -8.08
N ASP A 66 15.03 1.54 -9.23
CA ASP A 66 14.66 2.89 -9.67
C ASP A 66 13.29 3.30 -9.11
N LEU A 67 13.04 4.62 -9.09
CA LEU A 67 11.77 5.26 -8.69
C LEU A 67 11.24 6.17 -9.81
#